data_AF-A0AAW8F6Y0-F1
#
_entry.id   AF-A0AAW8F6Y0-F1
#
_cell.length_a   1.000
_cell.length_b   1.000
_cell.length_c   1.000
_cell.angle_alpha   90.00
_cell.angle_beta   90.00
_cell.angle_gamma   90.00
#
_symmetry.space_group_name_H-M   'P 1'
#
loop_
_entity.id
_entity.type
_entity.pdbx_description
1 polymer ?
#
loop_
_entity_poly.entity_id
_entity_poly.type
_entity_poly.pdbx_seq_one_letter_code
_entity_poly.pdbx_strand_id
1 'polypeptide(L)'
;MLDGDGSAYGVDGIVLDCPAATIPELVEWTLREAGLGAPKPSRHGKDADPLIVLTTVAAVKLGLPEHLEDRRSLRLPEDQPVIKPVVQAKWQLTQPGFGPWARIYRKAQRRERQCVQLAILPWDALDSREPADVSRVLGAYAQWVITPRGSTAVSRLEQQLEQSSLRERAVTR
;
A
#
# COMPACT_ATOMS: atom_id res chain seq x y z
N MET A 1 -8.99 -0.81 -2.04
CA MET A 1 -8.99 -1.10 -3.48
C MET A 1 -9.62 0.07 -4.18
N LEU A 2 -8.94 0.67 -5.15
CA LEU A 2 -9.45 1.81 -5.93
C LEU A 2 -10.01 1.31 -7.26
N ASP A 3 -11.25 1.68 -7.53
CA ASP A 3 -11.93 1.35 -8.77
C ASP A 3 -11.84 2.46 -9.82
N GLY A 4 -12.48 2.23 -10.96
CA GLY A 4 -12.54 3.20 -12.03
C GLY A 4 -13.33 4.46 -11.71
N ASP A 5 -14.28 4.44 -10.78
CA ASP A 5 -15.16 5.58 -10.51
C ASP A 5 -14.60 6.53 -9.44
N GLY A 6 -13.41 6.22 -8.92
CA GLY A 6 -12.77 7.00 -7.86
C GLY A 6 -13.22 6.54 -6.48
N SER A 7 -13.84 5.38 -6.35
CA SER A 7 -14.23 4.80 -5.07
C SER A 7 -13.14 3.88 -4.53
N ALA A 8 -12.72 4.14 -3.29
CA ALA A 8 -11.77 3.32 -2.56
C ALA A 8 -12.50 2.42 -1.54
N TYR A 9 -12.54 1.13 -1.83
CA TYR A 9 -13.13 0.10 -0.98
C TYR A 9 -12.12 -0.45 0.03
N GLY A 10 -12.40 -0.26 1.31
CA GLY A 10 -11.64 -0.77 2.44
C GLY A 10 -12.20 -2.08 2.98
N VAL A 11 -11.66 -2.49 4.13
CA VAL A 11 -12.20 -3.61 4.93
C VAL A 11 -13.53 -3.21 5.58
N ASP A 12 -14.31 -4.21 6.01
CA ASP A 12 -15.56 -4.01 6.76
C ASP A 12 -16.60 -3.10 6.05
N GLY A 13 -16.55 -3.06 4.72
CA GLY A 13 -17.52 -2.29 3.91
C GLY A 13 -17.24 -0.78 3.85
N ILE A 14 -16.06 -0.33 4.29
CA ILE A 14 -15.65 1.08 4.14
C ILE A 14 -15.58 1.44 2.65
N VAL A 15 -16.20 2.56 2.27
CA VAL A 15 -16.07 3.17 0.95
C VAL A 15 -15.72 4.63 1.13
N LEU A 16 -14.66 5.08 0.45
CA LEU A 16 -14.17 6.46 0.48
C LEU A 16 -14.11 7.01 -0.95
N ASP A 17 -14.51 8.27 -1.12
CA ASP A 17 -14.30 8.99 -2.38
C ASP A 17 -12.82 9.41 -2.49
N CYS A 18 -12.19 9.03 -3.59
CA CYS A 18 -10.79 9.33 -3.91
C CYS A 18 -10.73 10.32 -5.08
N PRO A 19 -10.39 11.59 -4.82
CA PRO A 19 -10.32 12.63 -5.85
C PRO A 19 -9.01 12.61 -6.65
N ALA A 20 -8.09 11.68 -6.36
CA ALA A 20 -6.75 11.68 -6.94
C ALA A 20 -6.78 11.39 -8.45
N ALA A 21 -6.15 12.27 -9.23
CA ALA A 21 -5.99 12.12 -10.68
C ALA A 21 -4.57 11.68 -11.05
N THR A 22 -3.61 11.75 -10.11
CA THR A 22 -2.22 11.36 -10.33
C THR A 22 -1.70 10.46 -9.20
N ILE A 23 -0.64 9.70 -9.48
CA ILE A 23 0.02 8.86 -8.45
C ILE A 23 0.47 9.66 -7.22
N PRO A 24 1.11 10.84 -7.33
CA PRO A 24 1.46 11.64 -6.16
C PRO A 24 0.26 12.08 -5.33
N GLU A 25 -0.84 12.50 -5.98
CA GLU A 25 -2.08 12.87 -5.30
C GLU A 25 -2.68 11.68 -4.57
N LEU A 26 -2.71 10.50 -5.20
CA LEU A 26 -3.19 9.27 -4.57
C LEU A 26 -2.40 8.96 -3.29
N VAL A 27 -1.08 9.09 -3.34
CA VAL A 27 -0.20 8.84 -2.20
C VAL A 27 -0.45 9.85 -1.07
N GLU A 28 -0.59 11.13 -1.40
CA GLU A 28 -0.83 12.17 -0.40
C GLU A 28 -2.23 12.03 0.22
N TRP A 29 -3.27 11.78 -0.59
CA TRP A 29 -4.63 11.47 -0.14
C TRP A 29 -4.66 10.25 0.79
N THR A 30 -4.00 9.16 0.39
CA THR A 30 -3.93 7.90 1.16
C THR A 30 -3.39 8.14 2.57
N LEU A 31 -2.33 8.94 2.70
CA LEU A 31 -1.64 9.16 3.96
C LEU A 31 -2.28 10.24 4.83
N ARG A 32 -2.84 11.30 4.23
CA ARG A 32 -3.30 12.48 4.99
C ARG A 32 -4.79 12.59 5.12
N GLU A 33 -5.51 12.38 4.02
CA GLU A 33 -6.95 12.62 3.96
C GLU A 33 -7.73 11.37 4.36
N ALA A 34 -7.38 10.24 3.74
CA ALA A 34 -7.98 8.95 4.05
C ALA A 34 -7.40 8.34 5.34
N GLY A 35 -6.19 8.77 5.76
CA GLY A 35 -5.53 8.29 6.98
C GLY A 35 -5.31 6.78 7.00
N LEU A 36 -5.12 6.17 5.83
CA LEU A 36 -5.02 4.72 5.70
C LEU A 36 -3.66 4.21 6.20
N GLY A 37 -3.70 3.04 6.82
CA GLY A 37 -2.55 2.39 7.45
C GLY A 37 -2.96 1.75 8.78
N ALA A 38 -2.03 1.07 9.44
CA ALA A 38 -2.26 0.56 10.78
C ALA A 38 -1.29 1.20 11.78
N PRO A 39 -1.74 1.60 12.97
CA PRO A 39 -0.86 2.19 13.96
C PRO A 39 0.21 1.18 14.41
N LYS A 40 1.34 1.68 14.88
CA LYS A 40 2.39 0.84 15.45
C LYS A 40 1.86 -0.06 16.57
N PRO A 41 2.22 -1.36 16.58
CA PRO A 41 1.77 -2.29 17.61
C PRO A 41 2.44 -2.03 18.97
N SER A 42 3.53 -1.26 19.01
CA SER A 42 4.22 -0.89 20.25
C SER A 42 4.91 0.47 20.16
N ARG A 43 5.33 1.04 21.30
CA ARG A 43 6.03 2.34 21.35
C ARG A 43 7.29 2.41 20.49
N HIS A 44 7.99 1.28 20.32
CA HIS A 44 9.21 1.15 19.53
C HIS A 44 8.95 0.64 18.11
N GLY A 45 7.71 0.27 17.81
CA GLY A 45 7.31 -0.19 16.51
C GLY A 45 7.10 0.96 15.52
N LYS A 46 6.87 0.58 14.27
CA LYS A 46 6.54 1.52 13.18
C LYS A 46 5.09 1.37 12.79
N ASP A 47 4.52 2.37 12.14
CA ASP A 47 3.20 2.25 11.52
C ASP A 47 3.29 1.30 10.30
N ALA A 48 2.19 0.63 9.98
CA ALA A 48 2.09 -0.19 8.80
C ALA A 48 1.80 0.71 7.60
N ASP A 49 2.63 0.58 6.56
CA ASP A 49 2.46 1.30 5.31
C ASP A 49 1.13 0.81 4.66
N PRO A 50 0.19 1.69 4.25
CA PRO A 50 -1.03 1.27 3.56
C PRO A 50 -0.74 0.61 2.21
N LEU A 51 -1.61 -0.34 1.83
CA LEU A 51 -1.62 -0.99 0.52
C LEU A 51 -2.87 -0.57 -0.26
N ILE A 52 -2.67 0.01 -1.45
CA ILE A 52 -3.74 0.33 -2.39
C ILE A 52 -3.66 -0.62 -3.58
N VAL A 53 -4.74 -1.38 -3.79
CA VAL A 53 -4.93 -2.20 -4.99
C VAL A 53 -5.60 -1.35 -6.07
N LEU A 54 -5.00 -1.25 -7.25
CA LEU A 54 -5.51 -0.50 -8.39
C LEU A 54 -6.14 -1.47 -9.41
N THR A 55 -7.41 -1.26 -9.72
CA THR A 55 -8.05 -1.89 -10.89
C THR A 55 -7.43 -1.39 -12.19
N THR A 56 -7.69 -2.08 -13.30
CA THR A 56 -7.27 -1.64 -14.64
C THR A 56 -7.73 -0.22 -14.94
N VAL A 57 -9.01 0.08 -14.71
CA VAL A 57 -9.58 1.40 -15.00
C VAL A 57 -8.97 2.49 -14.10
N ALA A 58 -8.78 2.21 -12.82
CA ALA A 58 -8.12 3.12 -11.89
C ALA A 58 -6.67 3.43 -12.31
N ALA A 59 -5.91 2.38 -12.67
CA ALA A 59 -4.52 2.52 -13.09
C ALA A 59 -4.39 3.43 -14.32
N VAL A 60 -5.24 3.22 -15.33
CA VAL A 60 -5.26 4.06 -16.54
C VAL A 60 -5.64 5.50 -16.23
N LYS A 61 -6.65 5.74 -15.38
CA LYS A 61 -7.03 7.10 -14.96
C LYS A 61 -5.90 7.85 -14.25
N LEU A 62 -5.06 7.14 -13.50
CA LEU A 62 -3.89 7.69 -12.81
C LEU A 62 -2.66 7.87 -13.74
N GLY A 63 -2.80 7.58 -15.03
CA GLY A 63 -1.75 7.75 -16.04
C GLY A 63 -0.79 6.57 -16.16
N LEU A 64 -1.12 5.41 -15.59
CA LEU A 64 -0.35 4.18 -15.81
C LEU A 64 -0.77 3.51 -17.13
N PRO A 65 0.16 2.89 -17.87
CA PRO A 65 -0.21 2.08 -19.03
C PRO A 65 -1.03 0.86 -18.58
N GLU A 66 -2.01 0.49 -19.41
CA GLU A 66 -2.86 -0.68 -19.16
C GLU A 66 -2.02 -1.95 -19.06
N HIS A 67 -1.02 -2.11 -19.93
CA HIS A 67 -0.14 -3.28 -19.95
C HIS A 67 1.33 -2.85 -19.93
N LEU A 68 2.18 -3.68 -19.32
CA LEU A 68 3.63 -3.50 -19.42
C LEU A 68 4.12 -4.07 -20.75
N GLU A 69 4.86 -3.25 -21.50
CA GLU A 69 5.46 -3.67 -22.78
C GLU A 69 6.55 -4.73 -22.56
N ASP A 70 7.40 -4.54 -21.56
CA ASP A 70 8.42 -5.51 -21.18
C ASP A 70 7.92 -6.46 -20.09
N ARG A 71 7.35 -7.58 -20.53
CA ARG A 71 6.89 -8.68 -19.65
C ARG A 71 8.03 -9.40 -18.92
N ARG A 72 9.30 -9.23 -19.31
CA ARG A 72 10.43 -9.88 -18.64
C ARG A 72 10.92 -9.07 -17.45
N SER A 73 11.05 -7.75 -17.61
CA SER A 73 11.41 -6.88 -16.48
C SER A 73 10.21 -6.61 -15.58
N LEU A 74 8.98 -6.62 -16.12
CA LEU A 74 7.76 -6.22 -15.44
C LEU A 74 7.91 -4.84 -14.79
N ARG A 75 8.55 -3.87 -15.44
CA ARG A 75 8.76 -2.52 -14.91
C ARG A 75 8.49 -1.46 -15.95
N LEU A 76 8.10 -0.29 -15.46
CA LEU A 76 8.11 0.93 -16.24
C LEU A 76 9.55 1.42 -16.44
N PRO A 77 9.91 1.85 -17.66
CA PRO A 77 11.10 2.64 -17.91
C PRO A 77 11.16 3.88 -17.00
N GLU A 78 12.36 4.28 -16.55
CA GLU A 78 12.54 5.41 -15.63
C GLU A 78 12.09 6.76 -16.22
N ASP A 79 12.07 6.88 -17.54
CA ASP A 79 11.64 8.04 -18.30
C ASP A 79 10.12 8.08 -18.58
N GLN A 80 9.36 7.11 -18.08
CA GLN A 80 7.90 7.10 -18.23
C GLN A 80 7.26 8.36 -17.64
N PRO A 81 6.31 9.01 -18.35
CA PRO A 81 5.72 10.28 -17.92
C PRO A 81 5.11 10.25 -16.53
N VAL A 82 4.57 9.10 -16.08
CA VAL A 82 3.98 8.93 -14.75
C VAL A 82 5.00 9.00 -13.61
N ILE A 83 6.27 8.68 -13.86
CA ILE A 83 7.34 8.69 -12.84
C ILE A 83 7.83 10.11 -12.58
N LYS A 84 7.83 10.97 -13.60
CA LYS A 84 8.35 12.34 -13.48
C LYS A 84 7.62 13.17 -12.40
N PRO A 85 6.27 13.22 -12.34
CA PRO A 85 5.53 13.86 -11.24
C PRO A 85 5.85 13.27 -9.87
N VAL A 86 6.07 11.96 -9.76
CA VAL A 86 6.44 11.29 -8.49
C VAL A 86 7.75 11.85 -7.95
N VAL A 87 8.78 11.91 -8.79
CA VAL A 87 10.09 12.46 -8.43
C VAL A 87 10.01 13.97 -8.15
N GLN A 88 9.25 14.72 -8.96
CA GLN A 88 9.04 16.16 -8.77
C GLN A 88 8.36 16.46 -7.42
N ALA A 89 7.37 15.66 -7.05
CA ALA A 89 6.73 15.67 -5.74
C ALA A 89 7.61 15.08 -4.62
N LYS A 90 8.91 14.88 -4.85
CA LYS A 90 9.90 14.42 -3.86
C LYS A 90 9.63 13.01 -3.31
N TRP A 91 8.78 12.23 -3.96
CA TRP A 91 8.62 10.82 -3.66
C TRP A 91 9.76 10.00 -4.31
N GLN A 92 10.08 8.87 -3.71
CA GLN A 92 11.08 7.91 -4.18
C GLN A 92 10.42 6.56 -4.42
N LEU A 93 10.94 5.82 -5.38
CA LEU A 93 10.60 4.43 -5.64
C LEU A 93 11.69 3.54 -5.08
N THR A 94 11.33 2.38 -4.52
CA THR A 94 12.35 1.39 -4.16
C THR A 94 12.91 0.72 -5.41
N GLN A 95 14.19 0.36 -5.37
CA GLN A 95 14.73 -0.56 -6.37
C GLN A 95 13.99 -1.91 -6.29
N PRO A 96 13.59 -2.50 -7.43
CA PRO A 96 14.04 -2.18 -8.80
C PRO A 96 13.21 -1.15 -9.61
N GLY A 97 12.25 -0.44 -9.02
CA GLY A 97 11.49 0.62 -9.72
C GLY A 97 9.98 0.44 -9.68
N PHE A 98 9.25 1.08 -10.61
CA PHE A 98 7.79 1.03 -10.68
C PHE A 98 7.34 -0.23 -11.44
N GLY A 99 6.75 -1.19 -10.74
CA GLY A 99 6.26 -2.46 -11.29
C GLY A 99 4.94 -2.89 -10.67
N PRO A 100 4.51 -4.16 -10.88
CA PRO A 100 3.24 -4.68 -10.37
C PRO A 100 3.05 -4.41 -8.87
N TRP A 101 4.15 -4.48 -8.12
CA TRP A 101 4.26 -4.05 -6.74
C TRP A 101 5.19 -2.86 -6.66
N ALA A 102 4.63 -1.67 -6.51
CA ALA A 102 5.40 -0.43 -6.38
C ALA A 102 5.35 0.09 -4.94
N ARG A 103 6.52 0.50 -4.42
CA ARG A 103 6.61 1.16 -3.11
C ARG A 103 7.05 2.59 -3.31
N ILE A 104 6.18 3.51 -2.94
CA ILE A 104 6.38 4.96 -3.05
C ILE A 104 6.61 5.51 -1.66
N TYR A 105 7.74 6.16 -1.41
CA TYR A 105 8.10 6.63 -0.08
C TYR A 105 8.85 7.96 -0.10
N ARG A 106 8.78 8.69 1.00
CA ARG A 106 9.68 9.80 1.32
C ARG A 106 10.60 9.35 2.44
N LYS A 107 11.86 9.82 2.44
CA LYS A 107 12.76 9.59 3.57
C LYS A 107 12.13 10.20 4.81
N ALA A 108 11.94 9.38 5.85
CA ALA A 108 11.26 9.78 7.07
C ALA A 108 11.92 11.02 7.68
N GLN A 109 11.16 12.11 7.80
CA GLN A 109 11.53 13.25 8.62
C GLN A 109 10.79 13.11 9.95
N ARG A 110 11.51 13.12 11.07
CA ARG A 110 10.94 13.07 12.44
C ARG A 110 10.01 11.88 12.74
N ARG A 111 10.53 10.65 12.64
CA ARG A 111 9.88 9.38 13.06
C ARG A 111 8.62 8.96 12.30
N GLU A 112 8.03 9.82 11.48
CA GLU A 112 6.87 9.49 10.65
C GLU A 112 7.30 8.84 9.33
N ARG A 113 6.76 7.66 9.05
CA ARG A 113 6.96 6.97 7.78
C ARG A 113 5.92 7.45 6.78
N GLN A 114 6.39 7.95 5.65
CA GLN A 114 5.55 8.31 4.51
C GLN A 114 5.81 7.29 3.43
N CYS A 115 4.99 6.25 3.39
CA CYS A 115 5.14 5.17 2.44
C CYS A 115 3.78 4.58 2.09
N VAL A 116 3.53 4.38 0.80
CA VAL A 116 2.35 3.69 0.28
C VAL A 116 2.83 2.57 -0.62
N GLN A 117 2.19 1.41 -0.49
CA GLN A 117 2.39 0.28 -1.38
C GLN A 117 1.26 0.25 -2.40
N LEU A 118 1.58 -0.02 -3.65
CA LEU A 118 0.62 -0.19 -4.74
C LEU A 118 0.69 -1.62 -5.27
N ALA A 119 -0.48 -2.24 -5.45
CA ALA A 119 -0.65 -3.47 -6.21
C ALA A 119 -1.45 -3.16 -7.47
N ILE A 120 -0.85 -3.39 -8.64
CA ILE A 120 -1.41 -2.98 -9.94
C ILE A 120 -1.95 -4.23 -10.63
N LEU A 121 -3.26 -4.41 -10.60
CA LEU A 121 -3.91 -5.61 -11.14
C LEU A 121 -3.62 -5.89 -12.61
N PRO A 122 -3.64 -4.92 -13.54
CA PRO A 122 -3.44 -5.24 -14.94
C PRO A 122 -1.98 -5.62 -15.28
N TRP A 123 -1.08 -5.56 -14.29
CA TRP A 123 0.31 -6.02 -14.42
C TRP A 123 0.56 -7.29 -13.60
N ASP A 124 -0.48 -8.06 -13.32
CA ASP A 124 -0.40 -9.35 -12.62
C ASP A 124 0.15 -9.25 -11.19
N ALA A 125 -0.09 -8.13 -10.50
CA ALA A 125 0.29 -8.00 -9.09
C ALA A 125 -0.42 -9.04 -8.21
N LEU A 126 -1.67 -9.36 -8.54
CA LEU A 126 -2.50 -10.37 -7.90
C LEU A 126 -3.22 -11.18 -8.97
N ASP A 127 -3.35 -12.49 -8.75
CA ASP A 127 -4.20 -13.38 -9.55
C ASP A 127 -5.66 -13.12 -9.16
N SER A 128 -6.26 -12.06 -9.71
CA SER A 128 -7.57 -11.57 -9.28
C SER A 128 -8.70 -12.32 -9.98
N ARG A 129 -9.10 -13.47 -9.40
CA ARG A 129 -10.44 -14.00 -9.57
C ARG A 129 -11.36 -13.17 -8.68
N GLU A 130 -12.10 -12.24 -9.29
CA GLU A 130 -13.04 -11.28 -8.70
C GLU A 130 -12.46 -10.16 -7.79
N PRO A 131 -12.46 -8.89 -8.25
CA PRO A 131 -12.01 -7.70 -7.50
C PRO A 131 -12.59 -7.54 -6.08
N ALA A 132 -13.87 -7.82 -5.88
CA ALA A 132 -14.59 -7.50 -4.65
C ALA A 132 -14.08 -8.31 -3.43
N ASP A 133 -13.59 -9.52 -3.66
CA ASP A 133 -13.08 -10.38 -2.58
C ASP A 133 -11.63 -10.05 -2.19
N VAL A 134 -10.88 -9.36 -3.05
CA VAL A 134 -9.46 -9.07 -2.83
C VAL A 134 -9.25 -8.17 -1.61
N SER A 135 -10.04 -7.09 -1.46
CA SER A 135 -9.90 -6.18 -0.30
C SER A 135 -10.21 -6.90 1.02
N ARG A 136 -11.23 -7.75 1.03
CA ARG A 136 -11.62 -8.56 2.18
C ARG A 136 -10.53 -9.57 2.55
N VAL A 137 -10.00 -10.31 1.58
CA VAL A 137 -8.95 -11.33 1.81
C VAL A 137 -7.66 -10.66 2.29
N LEU A 138 -7.21 -9.58 1.64
CA LEU A 138 -6.01 -8.84 2.06
C LEU A 138 -6.20 -8.21 3.44
N GLY A 139 -7.39 -7.69 3.73
CA GLY A 139 -7.76 -7.17 5.04
C GLY A 139 -7.65 -8.22 6.14
N ALA A 140 -8.27 -9.38 5.92
CA ALA A 140 -8.17 -10.51 6.84
C ALA A 140 -6.70 -10.93 7.00
N TYR A 141 -5.96 -11.09 5.90
CA TYR A 141 -4.54 -11.45 5.96
C TYR A 141 -3.72 -10.46 6.80
N ALA A 142 -3.93 -9.16 6.62
CA ALA A 142 -3.23 -8.11 7.37
C ALA A 142 -3.56 -8.11 8.86
N GLN A 143 -4.74 -8.58 9.27
CA GLN A 143 -5.09 -8.75 10.69
C GLN A 143 -4.32 -9.90 11.35
N TRP A 144 -3.98 -10.95 10.59
CA TRP A 144 -3.32 -12.14 11.12
C TRP A 144 -1.80 -12.12 10.95
N VAL A 145 -1.29 -11.31 10.02
CA VAL A 145 0.13 -11.32 9.63
C VAL A 145 0.79 -9.97 9.86
N ILE A 146 1.72 -9.94 10.81
CA ILE A 146 2.63 -8.80 10.99
C ILE A 146 3.74 -8.89 9.95
N THR A 147 3.82 -7.89 9.07
CA THR A 147 4.97 -7.75 8.17
C THR A 147 6.17 -7.19 8.94
N PRO A 148 7.33 -7.87 8.97
CA PRO A 148 8.55 -7.36 9.57
C PRO A 148 8.98 -6.03 8.92
N ARG A 149 9.07 -4.95 9.70
CA ARG A 149 9.35 -3.58 9.19
C ARG A 149 10.64 -2.96 9.77
N GLY A 150 11.48 -3.78 10.38
CA GLY A 150 12.74 -3.39 11.00
C GLY A 150 13.75 -4.55 11.02
N SER A 151 14.76 -4.46 11.87
CA SER A 151 15.65 -5.59 12.08
C SER A 151 14.86 -6.81 12.60
N THR A 152 15.44 -7.99 12.47
CA THR A 152 14.87 -9.23 13.02
C THR A 152 14.59 -9.12 14.53
N ALA A 153 15.42 -8.37 15.26
CA ALA A 153 15.23 -8.11 16.69
C ALA A 153 13.98 -7.25 16.98
N VAL A 154 13.76 -6.17 16.22
CA VAL A 154 12.58 -5.30 16.39
C VAL A 154 11.31 -6.04 15.98
N SER A 155 11.36 -6.79 14.88
CA SER A 155 10.20 -7.53 14.37
C SER A 155 9.81 -8.69 15.30
N ARG A 156 10.78 -9.37 15.93
CA ARG A 156 10.52 -10.39 16.96
C ARG A 156 9.90 -9.78 18.23
N LEU A 157 10.37 -8.61 18.64
CA LEU A 157 9.81 -7.89 19.80
C LEU A 157 8.37 -7.44 19.53
N GLU A 158 8.08 -6.93 18.34
CA GLU A 158 6.71 -6.59 17.93
C GLU A 158 5.78 -7.81 17.99
N GLN A 159 6.20 -8.96 17.45
CA GLN A 159 5.44 -10.21 17.53
C GLN A 159 5.19 -10.68 18.97
N GLN A 160 6.20 -10.61 19.84
CA GLN A 160 6.06 -11.02 21.25
C GLN A 160 5.09 -10.12 22.02
N LEU A 161 5.15 -8.80 21.81
CA LEU A 161 4.26 -7.85 22.48
C LEU A 161 2.80 -8.00 22.02
N GLU A 162 2.58 -8.26 20.74
CA GLU A 162 1.23 -8.49 20.20
C GLU A 162 0.62 -9.81 20.72
N GLN A 163 1.41 -10.89 20.77
CA GLN A 163 0.96 -12.15 21.38
C GLN A 163 0.67 -12.02 22.88
N SER A 164 1.46 -11.24 23.62
CA SER A 164 1.20 -10.98 25.04
C SER A 164 -0.10 -10.17 25.24
N SER A 165 -0.34 -9.14 24.42
CA SER A 165 -1.60 -8.37 24.49
C SER A 165 -2.82 -9.21 24.13
N LEU A 166 -2.71 -10.08 23.12
CA LEU A 166 -3.77 -11.03 22.76
C LEU A 166 -4.06 -12.04 23.88
N ARG A 167 -3.02 -12.53 24.58
CA ARG A 167 -3.16 -13.40 25.75
C ARG A 167 -3.85 -12.70 26.91
N GLU A 168 -3.48 -11.46 27.23
CA GLU A 168 -4.13 -10.68 28.29
C GLU A 168 -5.62 -10.43 28.00
N ARG A 169 -5.97 -10.09 26.75
CA ARG A 169 -7.37 -9.92 26.32
C ARG A 169 -8.18 -11.22 26.37
N ALA A 170 -7.56 -12.37 26.09
CA ALA A 170 -8.20 -13.67 26.17
C ALA A 170 -8.44 -14.15 27.61
N VAL A 171 -7.62 -13.70 28.58
CA VAL A 171 -7.78 -14.02 30.01
C VAL A 171 -8.83 -13.12 30.69
N THR A 172 -9.14 -11.96 30.11
CA THR A 172 -10.10 -10.99 30.67
C THR A 172 -11.53 -11.17 30.11
N ARG A 173 -11.79 -12.27 29.40
CA ARG A 173 -13.09 -12.66 28.85
C ARG A 173 -13.51 -14.01 29.40
#